data_AF-A0A8B8K3I1-F1
#
_entry.id   AF-A0A8B8K3I1-F1
#
_cell.length_a   1.000
_cell.length_b   1.000
_cell.length_c   1.000
_cell.angle_alpha   90.00
_cell.angle_beta   90.00
_cell.angle_gamma   90.00
#
_symmetry.space_group_name_H-M   'P 1'
#
loop_
_entity.id
_entity.type
_entity.pdbx_description
1 polymer ?
#
loop_
_entity_poly.entity_id
_entity_poly.type
_entity_poly.pdbx_seq_one_letter_code
_entity_poly.pdbx_strand_id
1 'polypeptide(L)'
;MVSIAPSDSTDPANPVLTNYKNLYKDNKEHIDWVDYQFYDQTVSTTHAFVNLYRSLSDFFSVKKLLAGYSTDPDDAGKISQKVFFEGCEILLRSDSLPGIFVWDANDSKVLEEPYYVEIKAQQLLTKSED
;
A
#
# COMPACT_ATOMS: atom_id res chain seq x y z
N MET A 1 14.76 8.66 9.44
CA MET A 1 13.38 8.23 9.18
C MET A 1 13.37 6.72 9.18
N VAL A 2 12.50 6.09 9.96
CA VAL A 2 12.38 4.63 10.06
C VAL A 2 11.04 4.22 9.46
N SER A 3 11.05 3.32 8.48
CA SER A 3 9.85 2.67 7.99
C SER A 3 9.91 1.16 8.21
N ILE A 4 8.73 0.54 8.23
CA ILE A 4 8.55 -0.90 8.21
C ILE A 4 7.63 -1.25 7.05
N ALA A 5 7.83 -2.40 6.40
CA ALA A 5 7.03 -2.84 5.27
C ALA A 5 6.23 -4.11 5.61
N PRO A 6 5.17 -4.01 6.42
CA PRO A 6 4.36 -5.18 6.76
C PRO A 6 3.63 -5.73 5.55
N SER A 7 3.42 -7.04 5.57
CA SER A 7 2.54 -7.72 4.65
C SER A 7 1.80 -8.85 5.35
N ASP A 8 0.59 -9.14 4.87
CA ASP A 8 -0.19 -10.30 5.31
C ASP A 8 0.02 -11.44 4.33
N SER A 9 1.29 -11.85 4.20
CA SER A 9 1.64 -13.02 3.41
C SER A 9 0.78 -14.20 3.82
N THR A 10 0.12 -14.80 2.85
CA THR A 10 -0.76 -15.95 3.07
C THR A 10 -0.01 -17.23 3.47
N ASP A 11 1.33 -17.19 3.62
CA ASP A 11 2.13 -18.30 4.10
C ASP A 11 1.84 -18.57 5.60
N PRO A 12 1.09 -19.63 5.93
CA PRO A 12 0.74 -19.91 7.31
C PRO A 12 1.94 -20.38 8.15
N ALA A 13 3.08 -20.71 7.53
CA ALA A 13 4.33 -21.02 8.24
C ALA A 13 5.05 -19.76 8.72
N ASN A 14 4.75 -18.59 8.13
CA ASN A 14 5.44 -17.34 8.39
C ASN A 14 4.42 -16.21 8.60
N PRO A 15 3.83 -16.05 9.81
CA PRO A 15 2.88 -14.99 10.11
C PRO A 15 3.60 -13.64 10.29
N VAL A 16 4.21 -13.16 9.21
CA VAL A 16 5.08 -11.97 9.17
C VAL A 16 4.33 -10.73 9.69
N LEU A 17 3.04 -10.60 9.39
CA LEU A 17 2.21 -9.51 9.91
C LEU A 17 2.18 -9.46 11.44
N THR A 18 2.10 -10.60 12.13
CA THR A 18 2.10 -10.63 13.60
C THR A 18 3.39 -10.06 14.17
N ASN A 19 4.53 -10.37 13.56
CA ASN A 19 5.83 -9.84 13.97
C ASN A 19 5.91 -8.33 13.75
N TYR A 20 5.44 -7.82 12.60
CA TYR A 20 5.39 -6.37 12.37
C TYR A 20 4.42 -5.65 13.32
N LYS A 21 3.30 -6.28 13.66
CA LYS A 21 2.36 -5.72 14.66
C LYS A 21 3.01 -5.58 16.03
N ASN A 22 3.78 -6.59 16.47
CA ASN A 22 4.54 -6.53 17.72
C ASN A 22 5.64 -5.46 17.65
N LEU A 23 6.42 -5.45 16.57
CA LEU A 23 7.47 -4.44 16.34
C LEU A 23 6.90 -3.02 16.41
N TYR A 24 5.79 -2.77 15.71
CA TYR A 24 5.12 -1.47 15.72
C TYR A 24 4.59 -1.12 17.11
N LYS A 25 3.91 -2.05 17.79
CA LYS A 25 3.37 -1.81 19.13
C LYS A 25 4.46 -1.32 20.10
N ASP A 26 5.63 -1.95 20.05
CA ASP A 26 6.74 -1.67 20.97
C ASP A 26 7.58 -0.45 20.56
N ASN A 27 7.56 -0.06 19.27
CA ASN A 27 8.44 0.97 18.71
C ASN A 27 7.73 2.09 17.92
N LYS A 28 6.41 2.21 18.02
CA LYS A 28 5.58 3.14 17.22
C LYS A 28 6.00 4.61 17.28
N GLU A 29 6.70 5.04 18.33
CA GLU A 29 7.21 6.41 18.46
C GLU A 29 8.45 6.65 17.58
N HIS A 30 9.20 5.60 17.28
CA HIS A 30 10.40 5.64 16.43
C HIS A 30 10.11 5.33 14.97
N ILE A 31 8.96 4.72 14.67
CA ILE A 31 8.53 4.37 13.31
C ILE A 31 7.76 5.54 12.71
N ASP A 32 8.26 6.09 11.61
CA ASP A 32 7.64 7.21 10.90
C ASP A 32 6.54 6.73 9.94
N TRP A 33 6.83 5.65 9.19
CA TRP A 33 5.97 5.15 8.12
C TRP A 33 5.77 3.64 8.18
N VAL A 34 4.62 3.20 7.68
CA VAL A 34 4.23 1.81 7.55
C VAL A 34 3.84 1.55 6.10
N ASP A 35 4.72 0.90 5.36
CA ASP A 35 4.67 0.71 3.92
C ASP A 35 3.94 -0.62 3.63
N TYR A 36 2.61 -0.65 3.79
CA TYR A 36 1.86 -1.91 3.74
C TYR A 36 1.73 -2.47 2.33
N GLN A 37 2.18 -3.72 2.14
CA GLN A 37 2.26 -4.40 0.86
C GLN A 37 0.91 -5.07 0.51
N PHE A 38 -0.02 -4.32 -0.09
CA PHE A 38 -1.34 -4.87 -0.48
C PHE A 38 -1.28 -5.94 -1.58
N TYR A 39 -0.14 -6.05 -2.26
CA TYR A 39 0.12 -7.03 -3.31
C TYR A 39 0.50 -8.42 -2.79
N ASP A 40 0.80 -8.58 -1.49
CA ASP A 40 1.09 -9.90 -0.90
C ASP A 40 -0.17 -10.75 -0.63
N GLN A 41 -1.36 -10.18 -0.84
CA GLN A 41 -2.64 -10.84 -0.62
C GLN A 41 -3.65 -10.49 -1.71
N THR A 42 -4.63 -11.36 -1.93
CA THR A 42 -5.68 -11.09 -2.92
C THR A 42 -6.69 -10.07 -2.39
N VAL A 43 -6.79 -8.92 -3.05
CA VAL A 43 -7.75 -7.85 -2.78
C VAL A 43 -8.51 -7.53 -4.07
N SER A 44 -9.66 -8.18 -4.25
CA SER A 44 -10.36 -8.22 -5.54
C SER A 44 -11.34 -7.07 -5.80
N THR A 45 -11.68 -6.28 -4.78
CA THR A 45 -12.68 -5.20 -4.92
C THR A 45 -12.24 -3.93 -4.20
N THR A 46 -12.68 -2.78 -4.74
CA THR A 46 -12.45 -1.45 -4.14
C THR A 46 -12.96 -1.39 -2.70
N HIS A 47 -14.12 -1.99 -2.41
CA HIS A 47 -14.68 -2.06 -1.07
C HIS A 47 -13.80 -2.89 -0.11
N ALA A 48 -13.30 -4.05 -0.56
CA ALA A 48 -12.39 -4.87 0.24
C ALA A 48 -11.09 -4.14 0.56
N PHE A 49 -10.51 -3.44 -0.43
CA PHE A 49 -9.32 -2.62 -0.24
C PHE A 49 -9.52 -1.54 0.83
N VAL A 50 -10.57 -0.72 0.69
CA VAL A 50 -10.86 0.38 1.63
C VAL A 50 -11.12 -0.15 3.06
N ASN A 51 -11.85 -1.25 3.20
CA ASN A 51 -12.12 -1.84 4.50
C ASN A 51 -10.85 -2.41 5.15
N LEU A 52 -10.02 -3.11 4.38
CA LEU A 52 -8.74 -3.63 4.85
C LEU A 52 -7.83 -2.48 5.30
N TYR A 53 -7.69 -1.43 4.48
CA TYR A 53 -6.90 -0.25 4.82
C TYR A 53 -7.37 0.41 6.13
N ARG A 54 -8.68 0.56 6.33
CA ARG A 54 -9.24 1.13 7.58
C ARG A 54 -8.91 0.25 8.79
N SER A 55 -9.09 -1.07 8.67
CA SER A 55 -8.74 -2.02 9.73
C SER A 55 -7.24 -1.98 10.07
N LEU A 56 -6.37 -1.81 9.07
CA LEU A 56 -4.94 -1.65 9.29
C LEU A 56 -4.61 -0.31 9.93
N SER A 57 -5.31 0.77 9.54
CA SER A 57 -5.15 2.11 10.10
C SER A 57 -5.51 2.18 11.57
N ASP A 58 -6.50 1.41 12.02
CA ASP A 58 -6.86 1.29 13.44
C ASP A 58 -5.70 0.77 14.29
N PHE A 59 -4.80 -0.03 13.69
CA PHE A 59 -3.62 -0.59 14.37
C PHE A 59 -2.35 0.24 14.13
N PHE A 60 -2.02 0.53 12.87
CA PHE A 60 -0.78 1.19 12.45
C PHE A 60 -0.86 2.72 12.41
N SER A 61 -1.99 3.29 12.84
CA SER A 61 -2.35 4.71 12.73
C SER A 61 -2.53 5.18 11.28
N VAL A 62 -3.70 5.75 11.02
CA VAL A 62 -4.07 6.41 9.75
C VAL A 62 -3.04 7.45 9.27
N LYS A 63 -2.28 8.07 10.17
CA LYS A 63 -1.27 9.09 9.83
C LYS A 63 0.05 8.52 9.33
N LYS A 64 0.29 7.21 9.49
CA LYS A 64 1.58 6.56 9.19
C LYS A 64 1.48 5.48 8.12
N LEU A 65 0.27 4.98 7.84
CA LEU A 65 0.04 3.88 6.90
C LEU A 65 0.09 4.40 5.46
N LEU A 66 1.01 3.88 4.65
CA LEU A 66 1.07 4.10 3.20
C LEU A 66 0.42 2.91 2.48
N ALA A 67 -0.24 3.19 1.35
CA ALA A 67 -0.78 2.15 0.49
C ALA A 67 0.26 1.68 -0.54
N GLY A 68 0.66 0.41 -0.49
CA GLY A 68 1.58 -0.20 -1.45
C GLY A 68 0.91 -0.81 -2.67
N TYR A 69 1.52 -0.61 -3.83
CA TYR A 69 1.18 -1.30 -5.08
C TYR A 69 2.44 -1.93 -5.68
N SER A 70 2.29 -3.07 -6.38
CA SER A 70 3.41 -3.74 -7.05
C SER A 70 3.28 -3.70 -8.57
N THR A 71 4.38 -3.38 -9.25
CA THR A 71 4.59 -3.48 -10.69
C THR A 71 5.37 -4.72 -11.09
N ASP A 72 5.82 -5.53 -10.12
CA ASP A 72 6.41 -6.86 -10.36
C ASP A 72 5.37 -7.76 -11.07
N PRO A 73 5.72 -8.36 -12.22
CA PRO A 73 4.85 -9.32 -12.92
C PRO A 73 4.40 -10.52 -12.08
N ASP A 74 5.19 -10.96 -11.10
CA ASP A 74 4.86 -12.11 -10.25
C ASP A 74 3.73 -11.80 -9.25
N ASP A 75 3.53 -10.53 -8.92
CA ASP A 75 2.44 -10.03 -8.07
C ASP A 75 1.15 -9.73 -8.84
N ALA A 76 1.19 -9.87 -10.18
CA ALA A 76 0.06 -9.54 -11.04
C ALA A 76 -1.20 -10.34 -10.64
N GLY A 77 -2.33 -9.63 -10.53
CA GLY A 77 -3.64 -10.22 -10.24
C GLY A 77 -3.99 -10.31 -8.75
N LYS A 78 -3.08 -9.97 -7.83
CA LYS A 78 -3.38 -9.87 -6.40
C LYS A 78 -4.30 -8.69 -6.09
N ILE A 79 -3.99 -7.54 -6.65
CA ILE A 79 -4.81 -6.34 -6.66
C ILE A 79 -4.68 -5.69 -8.04
N SER A 80 -5.80 -5.27 -8.63
CA SER A 80 -5.74 -4.57 -9.93
C SER A 80 -5.45 -3.09 -9.73
N GLN A 81 -4.78 -2.45 -10.71
CA GLN A 81 -4.56 -0.99 -10.70
C GLN A 81 -5.87 -0.22 -10.49
N LYS A 82 -6.96 -0.65 -11.13
CA LYS A 82 -8.29 -0.03 -10.97
C LYS A 82 -8.75 -0.06 -9.52
N VAL A 83 -8.73 -1.23 -8.89
CA VAL A 83 -9.14 -1.42 -7.48
C VAL A 83 -8.27 -0.57 -6.55
N PHE A 84 -6.96 -0.55 -6.79
CA PHE A 84 -6.01 0.23 -6.00
C PHE A 84 -6.28 1.73 -6.10
N PHE A 85 -6.33 2.30 -7.30
CA PHE A 85 -6.49 3.74 -7.49
C PHE A 85 -7.87 4.26 -7.09
N GLU A 86 -8.96 3.54 -7.40
CA GLU A 86 -10.30 3.92 -6.92
C GLU A 86 -10.37 3.89 -5.39
N GLY A 87 -9.71 2.92 -4.77
CA GLY A 87 -9.62 2.80 -3.32
C GLY A 87 -8.86 3.95 -2.69
N CYS A 88 -7.68 4.27 -3.24
CA CYS A 88 -6.87 5.40 -2.81
C CYS A 88 -7.62 6.73 -2.96
N GLU A 89 -8.39 6.92 -4.03
CA GLU A 89 -9.23 8.11 -4.21
C GLU A 89 -10.29 8.25 -3.11
N ILE A 90 -10.96 7.15 -2.73
CA ILE A 90 -11.92 7.14 -1.61
C ILE A 90 -11.23 7.51 -0.29
N LEU A 91 -10.05 6.97 -0.03
CA LEU A 91 -9.29 7.24 1.20
C LEU A 91 -8.79 8.69 1.26
N LEU A 92 -8.35 9.26 0.14
CA LEU A 92 -7.95 10.66 0.04
C LEU A 92 -9.11 11.62 0.29
N ARG A 93 -10.30 11.34 -0.26
CA ARG A 93 -11.52 12.14 -0.01
C ARG A 93 -11.95 12.14 1.46
N SER A 94 -11.45 11.21 2.26
CA SER A 94 -11.70 11.11 3.70
C SER A 94 -10.47 11.45 4.55
N ASP A 95 -9.48 12.15 3.97
CA ASP A 95 -8.22 12.57 4.62
C ASP A 95 -7.50 11.42 5.36
N SER A 96 -7.66 10.20 4.87
CA SER A 96 -7.19 8.97 5.53
C SER A 96 -5.97 8.34 4.85
N LEU A 97 -5.52 8.88 3.70
CA LEU A 97 -4.37 8.39 2.96
C LEU A 97 -3.23 9.41 2.99
N PRO A 98 -2.17 9.20 3.78
CA PRO A 98 -1.02 10.10 3.82
C PRO A 98 -0.06 9.90 2.63
N GLY A 99 -0.12 8.77 1.92
CA GLY A 99 0.69 8.54 0.72
C GLY A 99 0.60 7.13 0.14
N ILE A 100 1.33 6.93 -0.95
CA ILE A 100 1.43 5.68 -1.73
C ILE A 100 2.92 5.34 -1.91
N PHE A 101 3.26 4.06 -1.91
CA PHE A 101 4.57 3.58 -2.37
C PHE A 101 4.40 2.50 -3.45
N VAL A 102 5.41 2.34 -4.30
CA VAL A 102 5.39 1.40 -5.43
C VAL A 102 6.61 0.48 -5.38
N TRP A 103 6.38 -0.82 -5.55
CA TRP A 103 7.40 -1.86 -5.67
C TRP A 103 7.35 -2.47 -7.08
N ASP A 104 8.29 -2.32 -7.97
CA ASP A 104 9.50 -1.53 -7.84
C ASP A 104 9.90 -0.85 -9.16
N ALA A 105 10.90 0.03 -9.06
CA ALA A 105 11.32 0.87 -10.17
C ALA A 105 11.90 0.07 -11.36
N ASN A 106 12.49 -1.11 -11.14
CA ASN A 106 13.05 -1.94 -12.19
C ASN A 106 11.95 -2.49 -13.10
N ASP A 107 10.87 -3.02 -12.50
CA ASP A 107 9.73 -3.54 -13.24
C ASP A 107 8.92 -2.41 -13.86
N SER A 108 8.71 -1.30 -13.14
CA SER A 108 8.04 -0.12 -13.68
C SER A 108 8.74 0.46 -14.91
N LYS A 109 10.08 0.39 -14.99
CA LYS A 109 10.86 0.94 -16.10
C LYS A 109 10.66 0.18 -17.41
N VAL A 110 10.34 -1.10 -17.36
CA VAL A 110 10.26 -1.98 -18.55
C VAL A 110 8.83 -2.24 -19.03
N LEU A 111 7.83 -1.64 -18.37
CA LEU A 111 6.45 -1.61 -18.85
C LEU A 111 6.32 -0.86 -20.18
N GLU A 112 5.21 -1.11 -20.90
CA GLU A 112 4.89 -0.40 -22.15
C GLU A 112 4.88 1.12 -21.97
N GLU A 113 4.33 1.57 -20.84
CA GLU A 113 4.40 2.96 -20.37
C GLU A 113 5.27 3.02 -19.10
N PRO A 114 6.55 3.41 -19.21
CA PRO A 114 7.46 3.44 -18.08
C PRO A 114 6.97 4.35 -16.95
N TYR A 115 7.00 3.84 -15.72
CA TYR A 115 6.60 4.55 -14.49
C TYR A 115 5.14 5.05 -14.47
N TYR A 116 4.25 4.43 -15.25
CA TYR A 116 2.83 4.81 -15.30
C TYR A 116 2.17 4.87 -13.92
N VAL A 117 2.41 3.86 -13.08
CA VAL A 117 1.78 3.76 -11.75
C VAL A 117 2.27 4.89 -10.84
N GLU A 118 3.57 5.20 -10.86
CA GLU A 118 4.18 6.26 -10.06
C GLU A 118 3.66 7.64 -10.47
N ILE A 119 3.61 7.92 -11.78
CA ILE A 119 3.08 9.20 -12.31
C ILE A 119 1.62 9.37 -11.89
N LYS A 120 0.80 8.33 -12.07
CA LYS A 120 -0.62 8.37 -11.70
C LYS A 120 -0.83 8.52 -10.20
N ALA A 121 -0.02 7.86 -9.38
CA ALA A 121 -0.05 8.03 -7.93
C ALA A 121 0.31 9.46 -7.51
N GLN A 122 1.32 10.07 -8.14
CA GLN A 122 1.71 11.45 -7.88
C GLN A 122 0.59 12.44 -8.24
N GLN A 123 0.03 12.32 -9.45
CA GLN A 123 -1.11 13.14 -9.90
C GLN A 123 -2.29 13.04 -8.93
N LEU A 124 -2.64 11.81 -8.50
CA LEU A 124 -3.71 11.56 -7.54
C LEU A 124 -3.44 12.25 -6.18
N LEU A 125 -2.21 12.18 -5.66
CA LEU A 125 -1.84 12.75 -4.37
C LEU A 125 -1.71 14.28 -4.41
N THR A 126 -1.29 14.87 -5.53
CA THR A 126 -1.15 16.33 -5.68
C THR A 126 -2.41 17.02 -6.20
N LYS A 127 -3.45 16.26 -6.58
CA LYS A 127 -4.66 16.76 -7.26
C LYS A 127 -4.31 17.54 -8.53
N SER A 128 -3.26 17.12 -9.23
CA SER A 128 -2.84 17.72 -10.49
C SER A 128 -3.49 16.95 -11.63
N GLU A 129 -4.24 17.64 -12.49
CA GLU A 129 -4.67 17.12 -13.80
C GLU A 129 -3.63 17.55 -14.87
N ASP A 130 -3.45 16.73 -15.90
CA ASP A 130 -2.65 17.05 -17.09
C ASP A 130 -3.28 18.17 -17.94
#